data_AF-A0AAJ0EG32-F1
#
_entry.id   AF-A0AAJ0EG32-F1
#
_cell.length_a   1.000
_cell.length_b   1.000
_cell.length_c   1.000
_cell.angle_alpha   90.00
_cell.angle_beta   90.00
_cell.angle_gamma   90.00
#
_symmetry.space_group_name_H-M   'P 1'
#
loop_
_entity.id
_entity.type
_entity.pdbx_description
1 polymer ?
#
loop_
_entity_poly.entity_id
_entity_poly.type
_entity_poly.pdbx_seq_one_letter_code
_entity_poly.pdbx_strand_id
1 'polypeptide(L)'
;MSSQSSVFQLSGTCNNYDWGKKGRDSLAARLCENTPNGFTTKYDKAYSEMWFGDYPDFPARVLETGELLKDVLDKNKEQLLGQKVITELDGQLPYLPKILSIAKALPLQIHPNKSLASKLHEQDPENFTDANHKPEIAVALGPFEVFAGFKPLYQISPVFNIPALRDLIPDGTTRWTDETLR
;
A
#
# COMPACT_ATOMS: atom_id res chain seq x y z
N MET A 1 23.32 30.03 -2.63
CA MET A 1 22.67 28.75 -2.30
C MET A 1 22.03 28.25 -3.58
N SER A 2 22.43 27.08 -4.08
CA SER A 2 21.79 26.52 -5.27
C SER A 2 20.35 26.20 -4.92
N SER A 3 19.38 26.80 -5.61
CA SER A 3 17.96 26.46 -5.45
C SER A 3 17.77 25.00 -5.83
N GLN A 4 17.15 24.20 -4.95
CA GLN A 4 16.75 22.84 -5.30
C GLN A 4 15.83 22.89 -6.53
N SER A 5 16.08 22.03 -7.53
CA SER A 5 15.17 21.90 -8.67
C SER A 5 13.79 21.47 -8.17
N SER A 6 12.73 22.11 -8.67
CA SER A 6 11.35 21.69 -8.36
C SER A 6 10.90 20.47 -9.17
N VAL A 7 11.69 20.04 -10.15
CA VAL A 7 11.42 18.84 -10.96
C VAL A 7 12.69 18.01 -11.05
N PHE A 8 12.60 16.76 -10.59
CA PHE A 8 13.70 15.80 -10.64
C PHE A 8 13.15 14.38 -10.76
N GLN A 9 13.92 13.50 -11.39
CA GLN A 9 13.53 12.11 -11.58
C GLN A 9 13.83 11.31 -10.31
N LEU A 10 12.91 10.42 -9.94
CA LEU A 10 13.10 9.47 -8.85
C LEU A 10 13.47 8.10 -9.36
N SER A 11 14.33 7.42 -8.61
CA SER A 11 14.47 5.98 -8.61
C SER A 11 13.64 5.41 -7.47
N GLY A 12 12.59 4.66 -7.79
CA GLY A 12 11.86 3.86 -6.80
C GLY A 12 12.63 2.61 -6.39
N THR A 13 12.18 1.96 -5.31
CA THR A 13 12.80 0.72 -4.81
C THR A 13 11.86 -0.46 -4.98
N CYS A 14 12.36 -1.52 -5.62
CA CYS A 14 11.64 -2.78 -5.77
C CYS A 14 11.87 -3.72 -4.58
N ASN A 15 10.80 -4.39 -4.12
CA ASN A 15 10.86 -5.44 -3.11
C ASN A 15 10.52 -6.83 -3.68
N ASN A 16 10.73 -7.86 -2.86
CA ASN A 16 10.77 -9.25 -3.32
C ASN A 16 9.90 -10.20 -2.48
N TYR A 17 8.71 -9.77 -2.07
CA TYR A 17 7.78 -10.65 -1.40
C TYR A 17 7.31 -11.79 -2.32
N ASP A 18 7.16 -12.99 -1.75
CA ASP A 18 6.92 -14.24 -2.49
C ASP A 18 5.56 -14.34 -3.21
N TRP A 19 4.67 -13.37 -2.97
CA TRP A 19 3.41 -13.24 -3.67
C TRP A 19 3.54 -12.54 -5.03
N GLY A 20 4.69 -11.90 -5.30
CA GLY A 20 4.95 -11.15 -6.52
C GLY A 20 5.15 -12.01 -7.76
N LYS A 21 4.94 -11.41 -8.94
CA LYS A 21 5.30 -12.03 -10.23
C LYS A 21 6.83 -12.21 -10.34
N LYS A 22 7.25 -13.26 -11.05
CA LYS A 22 8.68 -13.59 -11.21
C LYS A 22 9.33 -12.82 -12.36
N GLY A 23 10.57 -12.41 -12.15
CA GLY A 23 11.40 -11.79 -13.18
C GLY A 23 10.67 -10.67 -13.96
N ARG A 24 10.80 -10.71 -15.29
CA ARG A 24 10.22 -9.70 -16.19
C ARG A 24 8.70 -9.82 -16.37
N ASP A 25 8.05 -10.85 -15.84
CA ASP A 25 6.58 -10.91 -15.79
C ASP A 25 6.03 -9.90 -14.77
N SER A 26 6.87 -9.45 -13.84
CA SER A 26 6.55 -8.36 -12.92
C SER A 26 6.66 -7.00 -13.62
N LEU A 27 5.57 -6.23 -13.58
CA LEU A 27 5.59 -4.82 -14.01
C LEU A 27 6.52 -3.99 -13.11
N ALA A 28 6.52 -4.25 -11.80
CA ALA A 28 7.42 -3.58 -10.87
C ALA A 28 8.90 -3.81 -11.26
N ALA A 29 9.28 -5.07 -11.55
CA ALA A 29 10.63 -5.39 -12.00
C ALA A 29 11.02 -4.67 -13.30
N ARG A 30 10.15 -4.70 -14.31
CA ARG A 30 10.41 -4.02 -15.59
C ARG A 30 10.58 -2.51 -15.43
N LEU A 31 9.77 -1.86 -14.59
CA LEU A 31 9.88 -0.43 -14.33
C LEU A 31 11.14 -0.08 -13.53
N CYS A 32 11.51 -0.90 -12.53
CA CYS A 32 12.78 -0.76 -11.83
C CYS A 32 13.98 -0.93 -12.77
N GLU A 33 13.98 -1.93 -13.65
CA GLU A 33 15.06 -2.18 -14.62
C GLU A 33 15.15 -1.10 -15.71
N ASN A 34 14.03 -0.52 -16.11
CA ASN A 34 14.00 0.61 -17.05
C ASN A 34 14.45 1.92 -16.41
N THR A 35 14.55 1.99 -15.08
CA THR A 35 15.15 3.13 -14.40
C THR A 35 16.67 2.99 -14.45
N PRO A 36 17.44 3.97 -14.96
CA PRO A 36 18.87 3.81 -15.18
C PRO A 36 19.68 3.97 -13.88
N ASN A 37 19.43 3.08 -12.92
CA ASN A 37 20.03 3.07 -11.58
C ASN A 37 20.92 1.82 -11.33
N GLY A 38 21.17 1.01 -12.38
CA GLY A 38 21.95 -0.22 -12.30
C GLY A 38 21.18 -1.45 -11.78
N PHE A 39 19.87 -1.34 -11.53
CA PHE A 39 19.04 -2.47 -11.15
C PHE A 39 18.95 -3.48 -12.29
N THR A 40 19.13 -4.77 -11.97
CA THR A 40 18.99 -5.87 -12.93
C THR A 40 17.98 -6.89 -12.41
N THR A 41 17.03 -7.27 -13.26
CA THR A 41 16.00 -8.25 -12.94
C THR A 41 16.57 -9.66 -12.97
N LYS A 42 16.31 -10.44 -11.93
CA LYS A 42 16.62 -11.88 -11.88
C LYS A 42 15.40 -12.70 -12.28
N TYR A 43 15.57 -13.68 -13.16
CA TYR A 43 14.47 -14.42 -13.77
C TYR A 43 13.59 -15.17 -12.76
N ASP A 44 14.20 -15.82 -11.76
CA ASP A 44 13.53 -16.70 -10.79
C ASP A 44 13.02 -15.97 -9.54
N LYS A 45 13.42 -14.71 -9.35
CA LYS A 45 13.08 -13.91 -8.18
C LYS A 45 11.68 -13.30 -8.31
N ALA A 46 10.90 -13.32 -7.24
CA ALA A 46 9.64 -12.61 -7.15
C ALA A 46 9.89 -11.09 -7.00
N TYR A 47 9.12 -10.27 -7.70
CA TYR A 47 9.12 -8.82 -7.58
C TYR A 47 7.68 -8.35 -7.39
N SER A 48 7.36 -7.99 -6.15
CA SER A 48 6.00 -7.74 -5.68
C SER A 48 5.59 -6.28 -5.80
N GLU A 49 6.46 -5.35 -5.40
CA GLU A 49 6.14 -3.93 -5.36
C GLU A 49 7.33 -3.07 -5.81
N MET A 50 7.04 -1.90 -6.36
CA MET A 50 7.99 -0.79 -6.53
C MET A 50 7.45 0.43 -5.79
N TRP A 51 8.21 0.98 -4.85
CA TRP A 51 7.80 2.08 -3.98
C TRP A 51 8.43 3.40 -4.39
N PHE A 52 7.68 4.49 -4.24
CA PHE A 52 8.13 5.85 -4.55
C PHE A 52 7.80 6.82 -3.40
N GLY A 53 8.58 6.83 -2.32
CA GLY A 53 8.30 7.74 -1.21
C GLY A 53 9.50 8.01 -0.31
N ASP A 54 9.24 8.74 0.77
CA ASP A 54 10.18 9.08 1.85
C ASP A 54 10.12 8.09 3.02
N TYR A 55 9.38 7.00 2.86
CA TYR A 55 9.28 5.91 3.83
C TYR A 55 10.64 5.19 3.97
N PRO A 56 11.07 4.83 5.20
CA PRO A 56 12.38 4.22 5.43
C PRO A 56 12.53 2.85 4.77
N ASP A 57 11.46 2.07 4.72
CA ASP A 57 11.44 0.80 3.98
C ASP A 57 11.26 1.08 2.49
N PHE A 58 12.19 0.55 1.69
CA PHE A 58 12.21 0.70 0.24
C PHE A 58 12.14 2.18 -0.21
N PRO A 59 13.08 3.03 0.23
CA PRO A 59 13.01 4.46 0.02
C PRO A 59 13.19 4.82 -1.46
N ALA A 60 12.57 5.91 -1.90
CA ALA A 60 12.92 6.51 -3.19
C ALA A 60 14.21 7.32 -3.08
N ARG A 61 14.91 7.46 -4.20
CA ARG A 61 16.10 8.29 -4.34
C ARG A 61 15.97 9.24 -5.50
N VAL A 62 16.58 10.42 -5.41
CA VAL A 62 16.79 11.28 -6.58
C VAL A 62 17.76 10.56 -7.51
N LEU A 63 17.36 10.33 -8.75
CA LEU A 63 18.11 9.48 -9.68
C LEU A 63 19.50 10.03 -9.98
N GLU A 64 19.61 11.35 -10.15
CA GLU A 64 20.87 12.02 -10.50
C GLU A 64 21.91 11.96 -9.38
N THR A 65 21.48 12.12 -8.12
CA THR A 65 22.40 12.24 -6.97
C THR A 65 22.48 10.98 -6.13
N GLY A 66 21.51 10.07 -6.23
CA GLY A 66 21.34 8.91 -5.35
C GLY A 66 20.87 9.26 -3.93
N GLU A 67 20.63 10.54 -3.64
CA GLU A 67 20.18 11.02 -2.33
C GLU A 67 18.79 10.50 -2.01
N LEU A 68 18.52 10.19 -0.73
CA LEU A 68 17.20 9.77 -0.29
C LEU A 68 16.18 10.89 -0.52
N LEU A 69 15.00 10.55 -1.01
CA LEU A 69 13.91 11.52 -1.17
C LEU A 69 13.57 12.17 0.16
N LYS A 70 13.60 11.41 1.26
CA LYS A 70 13.42 11.93 2.62
C LYS A 70 14.35 13.10 2.93
N ASP A 71 15.64 12.95 2.66
CA ASP A 71 16.64 13.97 2.97
C ASP A 71 16.46 15.23 2.11
N VAL A 72 16.09 15.05 0.84
CA VAL A 72 15.80 16.15 -0.09
C VAL A 72 14.56 16.93 0.34
N LEU A 73 13.50 16.22 0.76
CA LEU A 73 12.30 16.84 1.29
C LEU A 73 12.59 17.57 2.61
N ASP A 74 13.34 16.96 3.53
CA ASP A 74 13.67 17.57 4.82
C ASP A 74 14.49 18.86 4.68
N LYS A 75 15.40 18.93 3.70
CA LYS A 75 16.19 20.15 3.38
C LYS A 75 15.39 21.25 2.71
N ASN A 76 14.29 20.91 2.03
CA ASN A 76 13.53 21.83 1.17
C ASN A 76 12.01 21.77 1.44
N LYS A 77 11.58 21.53 2.69
CA LYS A 77 10.18 21.23 3.04
C LYS A 77 9.19 22.25 2.50
N GLU A 78 9.46 23.54 2.73
CA GLU A 78 8.53 24.60 2.31
C GLU A 78 8.33 24.62 0.78
N GLN A 79 9.41 24.42 0.02
CA GLN A 79 9.36 24.42 -1.45
C GLN A 79 8.70 23.15 -2.01
N LEU A 80 8.99 21.97 -1.45
CA LEU A 80 8.61 20.68 -2.04
C LEU A 80 7.34 20.06 -1.45
N LEU A 81 7.02 20.31 -0.18
CA LEU A 81 5.81 19.82 0.49
C LEU A 81 4.74 20.92 0.62
N GLY A 82 5.17 22.17 0.78
CA GLY A 82 4.29 23.32 0.98
C GLY A 82 3.75 23.43 2.41
N GLN A 83 3.27 24.62 2.74
CA GLN A 83 2.89 24.98 4.12
C GLN A 83 1.82 24.06 4.70
N LYS A 84 0.81 23.68 3.89
CA LYS A 84 -0.29 22.83 4.35
C LYS A 84 0.19 21.49 4.90
N VAL A 85 1.10 20.82 4.18
CA VAL A 85 1.63 19.52 4.60
C VAL A 85 2.43 19.68 5.89
N ILE A 86 3.22 20.75 6.01
CA ILE A 86 4.03 21.06 7.19
C ILE A 86 3.17 21.28 8.43
N THR A 87 2.05 22.00 8.29
CA THR A 87 1.22 22.40 9.44
C THR A 87 0.12 21.41 9.79
N GLU A 88 -0.39 20.66 8.82
CA GLU A 88 -1.60 19.83 8.99
C GLU A 88 -1.34 18.33 8.81
N LEU A 89 -0.24 17.92 8.18
CA LEU A 89 0.03 16.53 7.77
C LEU A 89 1.44 16.07 8.18
N ASP A 90 1.85 16.41 9.41
CA ASP A 90 3.09 15.96 10.07
C ASP A 90 4.39 16.35 9.35
N GLY A 91 4.33 17.18 8.31
CA GLY A 91 5.49 17.63 7.54
C GLY A 91 6.24 16.51 6.81
N GLN A 92 5.56 15.42 6.50
CA GLN A 92 6.07 14.29 5.70
C GLN A 92 5.23 14.11 4.43
N LEU A 93 5.73 13.34 3.45
CA LEU A 93 4.95 13.06 2.25
C LEU A 93 3.65 12.31 2.64
N PRO A 94 2.45 12.86 2.39
CA PRO A 94 1.22 12.32 2.98
C PRO A 94 0.63 11.12 2.20
N TYR A 95 1.40 10.56 1.27
CA TYR A 95 0.99 9.42 0.45
C TYR A 95 2.21 8.61 -0.01
N LEU A 96 2.00 7.33 -0.30
CA LEU A 96 3.03 6.41 -0.77
C LEU A 96 2.58 5.70 -2.05
N PRO A 97 2.95 6.22 -3.23
CA PRO A 97 2.71 5.57 -4.51
C PRO A 97 3.47 4.25 -4.60
N LYS A 98 2.78 3.23 -5.12
CA LYS A 98 3.36 1.91 -5.38
C LYS A 98 2.87 1.35 -6.70
N ILE A 99 3.74 0.57 -7.35
CA ILE A 99 3.34 -0.35 -8.41
C ILE A 99 3.34 -1.76 -7.85
N LEU A 100 2.18 -2.41 -7.79
CA LEU A 100 2.06 -3.79 -7.34
C LEU A 100 2.04 -4.73 -8.54
N SER A 101 2.75 -5.85 -8.44
CA SER A 101 2.74 -6.92 -9.44
C SER A 101 2.43 -8.27 -8.81
N ILE A 102 1.14 -8.57 -8.76
CA ILE A 102 0.56 -9.63 -7.94
C ILE A 102 0.50 -10.95 -8.73
N ALA A 103 1.07 -12.03 -8.18
CA ALA A 103 0.96 -13.39 -8.74
C ALA A 103 0.11 -14.33 -7.88
N LYS A 104 -0.01 -14.05 -6.58
CA LYS A 104 -0.83 -14.79 -5.63
C LYS A 104 -1.80 -13.83 -4.94
N ALA A 105 -2.99 -14.32 -4.59
CA ALA A 105 -3.94 -13.55 -3.80
C ALA A 105 -3.28 -13.09 -2.48
N LEU A 106 -3.46 -11.81 -2.15
CA LEU A 106 -3.01 -11.25 -0.89
C LEU A 106 -4.00 -11.60 0.23
N PRO A 107 -3.56 -11.60 1.51
CA PRO A 107 -4.46 -11.74 2.63
C PRO A 107 -5.59 -10.70 2.57
N LEU A 108 -6.78 -11.06 3.05
CA LEU A 108 -7.84 -10.08 3.26
C LEU A 108 -7.40 -9.09 4.35
N GLN A 109 -7.65 -7.82 4.12
CA GLN A 109 -7.19 -6.72 4.97
C GLN A 109 -8.36 -5.83 5.36
N ILE A 110 -8.29 -5.30 6.59
CA ILE A 110 -9.18 -4.27 7.09
C ILE A 110 -8.29 -3.23 7.75
N HIS A 111 -8.51 -1.96 7.42
CA HIS A 111 -7.78 -0.85 8.02
C HIS A 111 -8.65 -0.14 9.05
N PRO A 112 -8.15 0.10 10.27
CA PRO A 112 -8.88 0.88 11.25
C PRO A 112 -9.05 2.33 10.76
N ASN A 113 -10.15 2.96 11.18
CA ASN A 113 -10.27 4.40 11.05
C ASN A 113 -9.29 5.10 12.03
N LYS A 114 -9.12 6.42 11.89
CA LYS A 114 -8.08 7.15 12.65
C LYS A 114 -8.25 7.05 14.17
N SER A 115 -9.50 7.07 14.64
CA SER A 115 -9.79 6.95 16.07
C SER A 115 -9.42 5.57 16.62
N LEU A 116 -9.71 4.51 15.86
CA LEU A 116 -9.37 3.15 16.26
C LEU A 116 -7.87 2.88 16.12
N ALA A 117 -7.23 3.37 15.05
CA ALA A 117 -5.78 3.24 14.85
C ALA A 117 -4.99 3.86 16.01
N SER A 118 -5.35 5.08 16.43
CA SER A 118 -4.74 5.73 17.60
C SER A 118 -4.85 4.90 18.88
N LYS A 119 -6.04 4.35 19.16
CA LYS A 119 -6.26 3.50 20.35
C LYS A 119 -5.44 2.21 20.29
N LEU A 120 -5.39 1.57 19.12
CA LEU A 120 -4.67 0.31 18.93
C LEU A 120 -3.15 0.53 19.01
N HIS A 121 -2.63 1.63 18.44
CA HIS A 121 -1.23 2.02 18.56
C HIS A 121 -0.83 2.27 20.02
N GLU A 122 -1.68 2.93 20.81
CA GLU A 122 -1.43 3.14 22.25
C GLU A 122 -1.43 1.82 23.06
N GLN A 123 -2.27 0.86 22.68
CA GLN A 123 -2.43 -0.41 23.40
C GLN A 123 -1.41 -1.48 23.01
N ASP A 124 -1.04 -1.52 21.73
CA ASP A 124 -0.18 -2.55 21.13
C ASP A 124 0.67 -1.95 19.99
N PRO A 125 1.67 -1.11 20.34
CA PRO A 125 2.50 -0.41 19.36
C PRO A 125 3.38 -1.34 18.53
N GLU A 126 3.59 -2.60 18.95
CA GLU A 126 4.36 -3.58 18.19
C GLU A 126 3.58 -4.05 16.94
N ASN A 127 2.28 -4.31 17.07
CA ASN A 127 1.44 -4.75 15.95
C ASN A 127 0.79 -3.58 15.19
N PHE A 128 0.54 -2.46 15.85
CA PHE A 128 -0.01 -1.25 15.23
C PHE A 128 1.05 -0.16 15.26
N THR A 129 1.92 -0.14 14.28
CA THR A 129 3.14 0.70 14.27
C THR A 129 2.87 2.20 14.08
N ASP A 130 1.66 2.58 13.68
CA ASP A 130 1.25 3.97 13.51
C ASP A 130 -0.18 4.23 13.97
N ALA A 131 -0.44 5.48 14.39
CA ALA A 131 -1.73 5.93 14.90
C ALA A 131 -2.69 6.41 13.78
N ASN A 132 -2.35 6.23 12.51
CA ASN A 132 -3.08 6.81 11.40
C ASN A 132 -4.02 5.81 10.73
N HIS A 133 -5.03 6.34 10.04
CA HIS A 133 -5.83 5.55 9.13
C HIS A 133 -5.07 5.33 7.82
N LYS A 134 -5.37 4.24 7.12
CA LYS A 134 -4.73 3.87 5.87
C LYS A 134 -5.75 3.77 4.72
N PRO A 135 -6.20 4.91 4.18
CA PRO A 135 -7.04 4.91 3.00
C PRO A 135 -6.19 4.55 1.77
N GLU A 136 -6.71 3.68 0.91
CA GLU A 136 -6.00 3.20 -0.26
C GLU A 136 -6.85 3.38 -1.53
N ILE A 137 -6.18 3.63 -2.65
CA ILE A 137 -6.79 3.69 -3.98
C ILE A 137 -5.99 2.76 -4.88
N ALA A 138 -6.67 1.85 -5.56
CA ALA A 138 -6.06 0.97 -6.55
C ALA A 138 -6.48 1.40 -7.96
N VAL A 139 -5.51 1.55 -8.86
CA VAL A 139 -5.73 1.81 -10.28
C VAL A 139 -5.19 0.63 -11.07
N ALA A 140 -6.06 -0.02 -11.84
CA ALA A 140 -5.70 -1.17 -12.64
C ALA A 140 -4.87 -0.74 -13.87
N LEU A 141 -3.63 -1.22 -13.96
CA LEU A 141 -2.73 -1.01 -15.12
C LEU A 141 -2.86 -2.15 -16.16
N GLY A 142 -3.79 -3.07 -15.95
CA GLY A 142 -4.08 -4.26 -16.74
C GLY A 142 -5.23 -5.04 -16.08
N PRO A 143 -5.53 -6.27 -16.53
CA PRO A 143 -6.52 -7.12 -15.87
C PRO A 143 -6.21 -7.27 -14.37
N PHE A 144 -7.22 -7.02 -13.54
CA PHE A 144 -7.09 -6.94 -12.09
C PHE A 144 -8.36 -7.49 -11.43
N GLU A 145 -8.17 -8.30 -10.39
CA GLU A 145 -9.23 -8.88 -9.58
C GLU A 145 -9.03 -8.48 -8.12
N VAL A 146 -10.12 -8.15 -7.42
CA VAL A 146 -10.08 -7.68 -6.04
C VAL A 146 -11.34 -8.10 -5.28
N PHE A 147 -11.16 -8.46 -4.01
CA PHE A 147 -12.25 -8.53 -3.04
C PHE A 147 -12.37 -7.19 -2.33
N ALA A 148 -13.52 -6.52 -2.47
CA ALA A 148 -13.77 -5.21 -1.86
C ALA A 148 -15.20 -5.13 -1.32
N GLY A 149 -15.30 -5.01 0.01
CA GLY A 149 -16.58 -4.92 0.70
C GLY A 149 -17.39 -6.22 0.71
N PHE A 150 -18.48 -6.19 1.46
CA PHE A 150 -19.45 -7.27 1.46
C PHE A 150 -20.35 -7.21 0.21
N LYS A 151 -20.76 -8.37 -0.28
CA LYS A 151 -21.83 -8.47 -1.28
C LYS A 151 -23.17 -8.06 -0.66
N PRO A 152 -24.19 -7.73 -1.48
CA PRO A 152 -25.54 -7.54 -0.96
C PRO A 152 -26.04 -8.76 -0.19
N LEU A 153 -26.76 -8.54 0.92
CA LEU A 153 -27.21 -9.61 1.83
C LEU A 153 -28.00 -10.72 1.13
N TYR A 154 -28.83 -10.38 0.13
CA TYR A 154 -29.59 -11.37 -0.64
C TYR A 154 -28.72 -12.32 -1.47
N GLN A 155 -27.45 -11.95 -1.72
CA GLN A 155 -26.45 -12.81 -2.35
C GLN A 155 -25.63 -13.59 -1.32
N ILE A 156 -25.47 -13.05 -0.11
CA ILE A 156 -24.70 -13.70 0.97
C ILE A 156 -25.53 -14.80 1.62
N SER A 157 -26.76 -14.51 2.04
CA SER A 157 -27.58 -15.44 2.83
C SER A 157 -27.76 -16.81 2.16
N PRO A 158 -27.93 -16.94 0.83
CA PRO A 158 -28.07 -18.26 0.21
C PRO A 158 -26.77 -19.09 0.21
N VAL A 159 -25.60 -18.46 0.32
CA VAL A 159 -24.29 -19.15 0.38
C VAL A 159 -24.20 -20.01 1.64
N PHE A 160 -24.81 -19.57 2.73
CA PHE A 160 -24.84 -20.32 4.00
C PHE A 160 -25.81 -21.52 3.98
N ASN A 161 -26.54 -21.74 2.88
CA ASN A 161 -27.25 -23.01 2.67
C ASN A 161 -26.29 -24.16 2.35
N ILE A 162 -25.04 -23.87 1.95
CA ILE A 162 -24.00 -24.87 1.73
C ILE A 162 -23.71 -25.58 3.06
N PRO A 163 -23.76 -26.92 3.13
CA PRO A 163 -23.61 -27.65 4.40
C PRO A 163 -22.36 -27.26 5.20
N ALA A 164 -21.22 -27.08 4.52
CA ALA A 164 -19.96 -26.70 5.16
C ALA A 164 -19.94 -25.28 5.77
N LEU A 165 -20.88 -24.42 5.38
CA LEU A 165 -20.96 -23.03 5.86
C LEU A 165 -22.15 -22.80 6.79
N ARG A 166 -23.09 -23.75 6.86
CA ARG A 166 -24.33 -23.59 7.62
C ARG A 166 -24.09 -23.38 9.11
N ASP A 167 -23.09 -24.06 9.66
CA ASP A 167 -22.73 -23.98 11.07
C ASP A 167 -21.98 -22.67 11.43
N LEU A 168 -21.68 -21.82 10.43
CA LEU A 168 -21.07 -20.50 10.63
C LEU A 168 -22.12 -19.38 10.73
N ILE A 169 -23.41 -19.69 10.63
CA ILE A 169 -24.48 -18.71 10.84
C ILE A 169 -24.52 -18.35 12.33
N PRO A 170 -24.44 -17.05 12.71
CA PRO A 170 -24.52 -16.66 14.11
C PRO A 170 -25.83 -17.11 14.78
N ASP A 171 -25.74 -17.54 16.04
CA ASP A 171 -26.91 -17.96 16.82
C ASP A 171 -27.99 -16.87 16.88
N GLY A 172 -29.25 -17.27 16.73
CA GLY A 172 -30.39 -16.35 16.75
C GLY A 172 -30.64 -15.59 15.45
N THR A 173 -29.88 -15.85 14.39
CA THR A 173 -30.11 -15.24 13.06
C THR A 173 -31.43 -15.75 12.46
N THR A 174 -32.49 -14.95 12.56
CA THR A 174 -33.79 -15.20 11.90
C THR A 174 -33.93 -14.45 10.58
N ARG A 175 -33.19 -13.36 10.42
CA ARG A 175 -33.08 -12.54 9.21
C ARG A 175 -31.66 -11.99 9.11
N TRP A 176 -31.11 -11.96 7.90
CA TRP A 176 -29.83 -11.33 7.63
C TRP A 176 -29.96 -9.81 7.60
N THR A 177 -29.14 -9.12 8.38
CA THR A 177 -28.99 -7.66 8.38
C THR A 177 -27.50 -7.31 8.30
N ASP A 178 -27.17 -6.02 8.21
CA ASP A 178 -25.77 -5.58 8.20
C ASP A 178 -25.06 -5.91 9.53
N GLU A 179 -25.81 -6.02 10.63
CA GLU A 179 -25.30 -6.51 11.91
C GLU A 179 -24.88 -7.98 11.86
N THR A 180 -25.48 -8.80 11.00
CA THR A 180 -25.03 -10.20 10.79
C THR A 180 -23.62 -10.28 10.19
N LEU A 181 -23.17 -9.21 9.53
CA LEU A 181 -21.85 -9.13 8.88
C LEU A 181 -20.78 -8.47 9.76
N ARG A 182 -21.14 -7.95 10.94
CA ARG A 182 -20.24 -7.29 11.89
C ARG A 182 -19.77 -8.25 12.97
#